data_AF-A0A929VCL7-F1
#
_entry.id   AF-A0A929VCL7-F1
#
_cell.length_a   1.000
_cell.length_b   1.000
_cell.length_c   1.000
_cell.angle_alpha   90.00
_cell.angle_beta   90.00
_cell.angle_gamma   90.00
#
_symmetry.space_group_name_H-M   'P 1'
#
loop_
_entity.id
_entity.type
_entity.pdbx_description
1 polymer ?
#
loop_
_entity_poly.entity_id
_entity_poly.type
_entity_poly.pdbx_seq_one_letter_code
_entity_poly.pdbx_strand_id
1 'polypeptide(L)' 'MADKKLVEQITSREEDFAQWYTDVVKKAELTDYSSVKGFMVIRPAGYAIWENIMAALDSRFKATGVQ' A
#
# COMPACT_ATOMS: atom_id res chain seq x y z
N MET A 1 -30.56 -3.59 -3.70
CA MET A 1 -30.07 -2.55 -2.78
C MET A 1 -28.77 -2.06 -3.36
N ALA A 2 -28.68 -0.78 -3.73
CA ALA A 2 -27.50 -0.25 -4.40
C ALA A 2 -26.30 -0.30 -3.46
N ASP A 3 -25.22 -0.96 -3.88
CA ASP A 3 -23.93 -0.95 -3.19
C ASP A 3 -23.51 0.51 -2.98
N LYS A 4 -23.55 0.94 -1.72
CA LYS A 4 -23.10 2.27 -1.32
C LYS A 4 -21.59 2.35 -1.60
N LYS A 5 -21.20 3.04 -2.69
CA LYS A 5 -19.82 3.43 -2.94
C LYS A 5 -19.37 4.32 -1.77
N LEU A 6 -18.67 3.73 -0.80
CA LEU A 6 -18.13 4.41 0.38
C LEU A 6 -17.05 5.44 0.03
N VAL A 7 -16.55 5.45 -1.21
CA VAL A 7 -15.55 6.41 -1.69
C VAL A 7 -15.89 6.81 -3.14
N GLU A 8 -16.61 7.91 -3.31
CA GLU A 8 -17.05 8.41 -4.63
C GLU A 8 -15.89 8.70 -5.61
N GLN A 9 -14.69 8.91 -5.06
CA GLN A 9 -13.53 9.31 -5.83
C GLN A 9 -12.60 8.16 -6.27
N ILE A 10 -12.89 6.90 -5.93
CA ILE A 10 -12.04 5.75 -6.32
C ILE A 10 -12.62 5.08 -7.57
N THR A 11 -11.77 4.88 -8.58
CA THR A 11 -12.10 4.16 -9.82
C THR A 11 -12.56 2.73 -9.51
N SER A 12 -13.51 2.16 -10.25
CA SER A 12 -13.92 0.77 -9.97
C SER A 12 -12.76 -0.17 -10.27
N ARG A 13 -12.47 -1.10 -9.34
CA ARG A 13 -11.40 -2.10 -9.52
C ARG A 13 -11.60 -2.95 -10.77
N GLU A 14 -12.86 -3.22 -11.14
CA GLU A 14 -13.24 -4.03 -12.30
C GLU A 14 -13.11 -3.28 -13.63
N GLU A 15 -13.07 -1.95 -13.58
CA GLU A 15 -13.01 -1.07 -14.75
C GLU A 15 -11.56 -0.70 -15.08
N ASP A 16 -10.81 -0.25 -14.07
CA ASP A 16 -9.39 0.04 -14.19
C ASP A 16 -8.67 -0.29 -12.87
N PHE A 17 -8.01 -1.44 -12.87
CA PHE A 17 -7.25 -1.91 -11.71
C PHE A 17 -6.03 -1.02 -11.41
N ALA A 18 -5.35 -0.51 -12.44
CA ALA A 18 -4.13 0.28 -12.25
C ALA A 18 -4.44 1.65 -11.62
N GLN A 19 -5.51 2.29 -12.10
CA GLN A 19 -6.01 3.53 -11.52
C GLN A 19 -6.59 3.30 -10.13
N TRP A 20 -7.37 2.24 -9.92
CA TRP A 20 -7.88 1.86 -8.60
C TRP A 20 -6.75 1.70 -7.57
N TYR A 21 -5.68 0.97 -7.92
CA TYR A 21 -4.55 0.76 -7.02
C TYR A 21 -3.87 2.09 -6.66
N THR A 22 -3.65 2.95 -7.65
CA THR A 22 -3.08 4.28 -7.44
C THR A 22 -3.97 5.15 -6.55
N ASP A 23 -5.29 5.15 -6.80
CA ASP A 23 -6.26 5.91 -6.02
C ASP A 23 -6.27 5.45 -4.56
N VAL A 24 -6.26 4.14 -4.32
CA VAL A 24 -6.28 3.56 -2.98
C VAL A 24 -5.00 3.93 -2.21
N VAL A 25 -3.84 3.70 -2.80
CA VAL A 25 -2.55 3.91 -2.12
C VAL A 25 -2.34 5.39 -1.78
N LYS A 26 -2.73 6.30 -2.68
CA LYS A 26 -2.62 7.74 -2.45
C LYS A 26 -3.66 8.26 -1.46
N LYS A 27 -4.93 7.82 -1.54
CA LYS A 27 -5.98 8.27 -0.62
C LYS A 27 -5.82 7.74 0.79
N ALA A 28 -5.25 6.54 0.94
CA ALA A 28 -4.89 5.98 2.24
C ALA A 28 -3.60 6.60 2.81
N GLU A 29 -3.02 7.60 2.13
CA GLU A 29 -1.79 8.27 2.53
C GLU A 29 -0.63 7.30 2.82
N LEU A 30 -0.54 6.23 2.03
CA LEU A 30 0.49 5.20 2.22
C LEU A 30 1.77 5.55 1.45
N THR A 31 1.64 6.04 0.21
CA THR A 31 2.78 6.48 -0.60
C THR A 31 2.44 7.69 -1.46
N ASP A 32 3.48 8.44 -1.84
CA ASP A 32 3.44 9.56 -2.77
C ASP A 32 4.40 9.36 -3.94
N TYR A 33 4.17 10.08 -5.02
CA TYR A 33 5.11 10.15 -6.14
C TYR A 33 6.35 10.95 -5.75
N SER A 34 7.53 10.41 -6.08
CA SER A 34 8.77 11.17 -6.08
C SER A 34 8.87 12.06 -7.32
N SER A 35 9.70 13.10 -7.26
CA SER A 35 10.11 13.87 -8.43
C SER A 35 10.95 13.07 -9.42
N VAL A 36 11.49 11.92 -9.00
CA VAL A 36 12.29 11.02 -9.84
C VAL A 36 11.42 9.87 -10.33
N LYS A 37 11.39 9.67 -11.65
CA LYS A 37 10.64 8.57 -12.29
C LYS A 37 11.11 7.21 -11.74
N GLY A 38 10.16 6.39 -11.34
CA GLY A 38 10.42 5.05 -10.76
C GLY A 38 10.62 5.04 -9.25
N PHE A 39 10.69 6.20 -8.60
CA PHE A 39 10.76 6.30 -7.14
C PHE A 39 9.41 6.69 -6.55
N MET A 40 9.10 6.14 -5.39
CA MET A 40 7.95 6.51 -4.57
C MET A 40 8.42 6.88 -3.17
N VAL A 41 7.77 7.86 -2.56
CA VAL A 41 7.99 8.24 -1.17
C VAL A 41 7.00 7.46 -0.32
N ILE A 42 7.48 6.64 0.60
CA ILE A 42 6.61 5.92 1.54
C ILE A 42 6.31 6.86 2.70
N ARG A 43 5.03 7.12 2.97
CA ARG A 43 4.57 7.96 4.08
C ARG A 43 4.64 7.20 5.42
N PRO A 44 4.56 7.88 6.58
CA PRO A 44 4.66 7.22 7.88
C PRO A 44 3.71 6.04 8.07
N ALA A 45 2.45 6.14 7.61
CA ALA A 45 1.49 5.05 7.69
C ALA A 45 1.90 3.84 6.82
N GLY A 46 2.39 4.08 5.60
CA GLY A 46 2.92 3.03 4.73
C GLY A 46 4.19 2.39 5.29
N TYR A 47 5.04 3.20 5.92
CA TYR A 47 6.30 2.73 6.51
C TYR A 47 6.05 1.86 7.74
N ALA A 48 5.08 2.22 8.59
CA ALA A 48 4.69 1.40 9.74
C ALA A 48 4.20 -0.01 9.32
N ILE A 49 3.46 -0.10 8.20
CA ILE A 49 3.06 -1.39 7.64
C ILE A 49 4.30 -2.19 7.20
N TRP A 50 5.24 -1.53 6.52
CA TRP A 50 6.49 -2.14 6.09
C TRP A 50 7.35 -2.65 7.27
N GLU A 51 7.48 -1.87 8.34
CA GLU A 51 8.18 -2.28 9.57
C GLU A 51 7.54 -3.53 10.19
N ASN A 52 6.20 -3.59 10.23
CA ASN A 52 5.49 -4.77 10.73
C ASN A 52 5.74 -6.01 9.87
N ILE A 53 5.78 -5.85 8.55
CA ILE A 53 6.10 -6.94 7.62
C ILE A 53 7.54 -7.41 7.84
N MET A 54 8.50 -6.49 7.92
CA MET A 54 9.90 -6.81 8.17
C MET A 54 10.08 -7.54 9.50
N ALA A 55 9.49 -7.03 10.59
CA ALA A 55 9.58 -7.66 11.90
C ALA A 55 8.99 -9.08 11.92
N ALA A 56 7.85 -9.28 11.24
CA ALA A 56 7.22 -10.60 11.14
C ALA A 56 8.07 -11.58 10.32
N LEU A 57 8.72 -11.12 9.24
CA LEU A 57 9.60 -11.95 8.43
C LEU A 57 10.92 -12.26 9.15
N ASP A 58 11.54 -11.27 9.77
CA ASP A 58 12.76 -11.41 10.57
C ASP A 58 12.57 -12.43 11.70
N SER A 59 11.44 -12.35 12.43
CA SER A 59 11.10 -13.35 13.44
C SER A 59 11.00 -14.76 12.88
N ARG A 60 10.47 -14.93 11.67
CA ARG A 60 10.37 -16.25 11.00
C ARG A 60 11.73 -16.75 10.54
N PHE A 61 12.58 -15.89 9.99
CA PHE A 61 13.93 -16.28 9.57
C PHE A 61 14.79 -16.71 10.76
N LYS A 62 14.74 -15.97 11.86
CA LYS A 62 15.42 -16.33 13.11
C LYS A 62 14.93 -17.67 13.66
N ALA A 63 13.63 -17.96 13.56
CA ALA A 63 13.08 -19.26 13.95
C ALA A 63 13.60 -20.42 13.09
N THR A 64 13.99 -20.15 11.83
CA THR A 64 14.62 -21.13 10.94
C THR A 64 16.14 -21.23 11.08
N GLY A 65 16.74 -20.50 12.03
CA GLY A 65 18.20 -20.50 12.26
C GLY A 65 19.01 -19.68 11.25
N VAL A 66 18.34 -18.85 10.44
CA VAL A 66 18.98 -17.89 9.53
C VAL A 66 19.27 -16.62 10.33
N GLN A 67 20.50 -16.12 10.25
CA GLN A 67 20.99 -14.95 11.00
C GLN A 67 21.52 -13.88 10.06
#